data_AF-A0A7V9CJ30-F1
#
_entry.id   AF-A0A7V9CJ30-F1
#
_cell.length_a   1.000
_cell.length_b   1.000
_cell.length_c   1.000
_cell.angle_alpha   90.00
_cell.angle_beta   90.00
_cell.angle_gamma   90.00
#
_symmetry.space_group_name_H-M   'P 1'
#
loop_
_entity.id
_entity.type
_entity.pdbx_description
1 polymer ?
#
loop_
_entity_poly.entity_id
_entity_poly.type
_entity_poly.pdbx_seq_one_letter_code
_entity_poly.pdbx_strand_id
1 'polypeptide(L)'
;MDNLSAHNAPAVHRWLLRHPRFQFHFTPTYASWLNLVERFFGLLTEKALKPDRIPASLNFARRSWPMSRRITRTGRPFGGPRPPTRSSTR
;
A
#
# COMPACT_ATOMS: atom_id res chain seq x y z
N MET A 1 -9.31 -0.80 -0.54
CA MET A 1 -9.13 0.48 0.19
C MET A 1 -8.90 0.14 1.64
N ASP A 2 -8.01 0.88 2.30
CA ASP A 2 -7.87 0.76 3.75
C ASP A 2 -9.10 1.38 4.46
N ASN A 3 -9.17 1.21 5.77
CA ASN A 3 -10.31 1.66 6.56
C ASN A 3 -10.11 3.09 7.12
N LEU A 4 -9.29 3.90 6.45
CA LEU A 4 -9.05 5.28 6.88
C LEU A 4 -10.35 6.10 6.79
N SER A 5 -10.63 6.88 7.85
CA SER A 5 -11.83 7.71 7.97
C SER A 5 -12.04 8.66 6.78
N ALA A 6 -10.96 9.08 6.11
CA ALA A 6 -11.01 9.89 4.90
C ALA A 6 -11.85 9.27 3.76
N HIS A 7 -11.91 7.93 3.68
CA HIS A 7 -12.70 7.21 2.68
C HIS A 7 -14.20 7.20 2.98
N ASN A 8 -14.61 7.52 4.22
CA ASN A 8 -16.00 7.62 4.65
C ASN A 8 -16.51 9.08 4.66
N ALA A 9 -15.70 10.03 4.20
CA ALA A 9 -16.10 11.43 4.18
C ALA A 9 -17.36 11.64 3.31
N PRO A 10 -18.33 12.48 3.74
CA PRO A 10 -19.56 12.73 2.98
C PRO A 10 -19.32 13.20 1.54
N ALA A 11 -18.23 13.94 1.31
CA ALA A 11 -17.82 14.38 -0.03
C ALA A 11 -17.47 13.20 -0.96
N VAL A 12 -16.77 12.19 -0.43
CA VAL A 12 -16.39 10.97 -1.17
C VAL A 12 -17.64 10.15 -1.49
N HIS A 13 -18.54 9.99 -0.52
CA HIS A 13 -19.79 9.26 -0.73
C HIS A 13 -20.67 9.93 -1.81
N ARG A 14 -20.82 11.26 -1.75
CA ARG A 14 -21.56 12.03 -2.78
C ARG A 14 -20.92 11.90 -4.16
N TRP A 15 -19.60 11.81 -4.23
CA TRP A 15 -18.90 11.60 -5.51
C TRP A 15 -19.13 10.18 -6.04
N LEU A 16 -19.08 9.15 -5.20
CA LEU A 16 -19.36 7.76 -5.59
C LEU A 16 -20.78 7.57 -6.13
N LEU A 17 -21.77 8.20 -5.51
CA LEU A 17 -23.16 8.16 -5.98
C LEU A 17 -23.32 8.74 -7.39
N ARG A 18 -22.49 9.72 -7.77
CA ARG A 18 -22.47 10.28 -9.13
C ARG A 18 -21.67 9.45 -10.13
N HIS A 19 -20.82 8.53 -9.66
CA HIS A 19 -19.91 7.75 -10.51
C HIS A 19 -20.02 6.25 -10.22
N PRO A 20 -21.11 5.58 -10.65
CA PRO A 20 -21.40 4.19 -10.32
C PRO A 20 -20.38 3.18 -10.90
N ARG A 21 -19.50 3.63 -11.78
CA ARG A 21 -18.39 2.83 -12.33
C ARG A 21 -17.34 2.47 -11.29
N PHE A 22 -17.31 3.18 -10.16
CA PHE A 22 -16.34 2.95 -9.10
C PHE A 22 -17.03 2.29 -7.89
N GLN A 23 -16.62 1.05 -7.59
CA GLN A 23 -17.02 0.35 -6.37
C GLN A 23 -15.81 0.22 -5.45
N PHE A 24 -15.98 0.63 -4.19
CA PHE A 24 -14.92 0.50 -3.20
C PHE A 24 -15.04 -0.81 -2.44
N HIS A 25 -14.01 -1.65 -2.57
CA HIS A 25 -13.82 -2.82 -1.72
C HIS A 25 -12.86 -2.45 -0.58
N PHE A 26 -13.34 -2.54 0.64
CA PHE A 26 -12.55 -2.30 1.84
C PHE A 26 -11.84 -3.58 2.28
N THR A 27 -10.60 -3.46 2.71
CA THR A 27 -9.89 -4.59 3.35
C THR A 27 -10.53 -4.86 4.71
N PRO A 28 -10.80 -6.12 5.08
CA PRO A 28 -11.30 -6.46 6.40
C PRO A 28 -10.44 -5.83 7.50
N THR A 29 -11.05 -5.43 8.62
CA THR A 29 -10.32 -4.89 9.76
C THR A 29 -9.22 -5.87 10.18
N TYR A 30 -8.01 -5.36 10.42
CA TYR A 30 -6.79 -6.14 10.71
C TYR A 30 -6.20 -6.94 9.53
N ALA A 31 -6.65 -6.73 8.29
CA ALA A 31 -6.10 -7.38 7.08
C ALA A 31 -5.10 -6.49 6.32
N SER A 32 -4.19 -5.81 7.02
CA SER A 32 -3.12 -4.98 6.44
C SER A 32 -2.23 -5.73 5.45
N TRP A 33 -2.06 -7.04 5.63
CA TRP A 33 -1.29 -7.92 4.74
C TRP A 33 -1.87 -8.02 3.31
N LEU A 34 -3.15 -7.69 3.12
CA LEU A 34 -3.81 -7.65 1.82
C LEU A 34 -3.66 -6.28 1.13
N ASN A 35 -3.25 -5.23 1.86
CA ASN A 35 -3.13 -3.89 1.32
C ASN A 35 -1.81 -3.71 0.54
N LEU A 36 -1.88 -3.78 -0.79
CA LEU A 36 -0.71 -3.65 -1.67
C LEU A 36 0.04 -2.31 -1.51
N VAL A 37 -0.66 -1.24 -1.09
CA VAL A 37 -0.07 0.08 -0.88
C VAL A 37 0.89 0.07 0.31
N GLU A 38 0.47 -0.50 1.44
CA GLU A 38 1.32 -0.66 2.62
C GLU A 38 2.57 -1.50 2.29
N ARG A 39 2.41 -2.53 1.46
CA ARG A 39 3.51 -3.38 1.02
C ARG A 39 4.49 -2.66 0.09
N PHE A 40 3.99 -1.79 -0.77
CA PHE A 40 4.83 -0.93 -1.60
C PHE A 40 5.70 -0.01 -0.74
N PHE A 41 5.14 0.64 0.28
CA PHE A 41 5.89 1.50 1.18
C PHE A 41 6.91 0.74 2.03
N GLY A 42 6.57 -0.46 2.51
CA GLY A 42 7.53 -1.34 3.21
C GLY A 42 8.76 -1.65 2.36
N LEU A 43 8.56 -2.04 1.09
CA LEU A 43 9.65 -2.30 0.15
C LEU A 43 10.43 -1.04 -0.21
N LEU A 44 9.77 0.10 -0.34
CA LEU A 44 10.41 1.38 -0.63
C LEU A 44 11.36 1.74 0.52
N THR A 45 10.92 1.57 1.77
CA THR A 45 11.75 1.79 2.95
C THR A 45 12.95 0.84 2.96
N GLU A 46 12.70 -0.45 2.74
CA GLU A 46 13.75 -1.48 2.79
C GLU A 46 14.81 -1.32 1.70
N LYS A 47 14.39 -1.00 0.46
CA LYS A 47 15.29 -0.98 -0.72
C LYS A 47 15.83 0.41 -1.03
N ALA A 48 15.10 1.46 -0.67
CA ALA A 48 15.37 2.83 -1.11
C ALA A 48 15.61 3.83 0.03
N LEU A 49 15.33 3.52 1.30
CA LEU A 49 15.47 4.50 2.40
C LEU A 49 16.22 4.01 3.64
N LYS A 50 16.76 2.79 3.66
CA LYS A 50 17.53 2.31 4.82
C LYS A 50 18.74 3.24 5.12
N PRO A 51 18.87 3.71 6.39
CA PRO A 51 19.80 4.78 6.78
C PRO A 51 21.27 4.36 6.95
N ASP A 52 21.55 3.05 7.04
CA ASP A 52 22.91 2.48 7.06
C ASP A 52 23.68 2.70 5.75
N ARG A 53 23.00 3.19 4.70
CA ARG A 53 23.55 3.23 3.34
C ARG A 53 23.75 4.63 2.75
N ILE A 54 23.20 5.75 3.27
CA ILE A 54 23.26 7.07 2.57
C ILE A 54 23.14 8.30 3.51
N PRO A 55 23.91 9.40 3.27
CA PRO A 55 23.71 10.72 3.91
C PRO A 55 22.39 11.42 3.51
N ALA A 56 21.87 12.25 4.40
CA ALA A 56 20.53 12.87 4.36
C ALA A 56 20.20 13.75 3.13
N SER A 57 21.11 13.96 2.17
CA SER A 57 21.00 14.94 1.08
C SER A 57 20.60 14.39 -0.30
N LEU A 58 20.37 13.07 -0.45
CA LEU A 58 19.91 12.53 -1.74
C LEU A 58 18.37 12.65 -1.92
N ASN A 59 17.95 13.40 -2.94
CA ASN A 59 16.54 13.62 -3.30
C ASN A 59 15.72 12.32 -3.43
N PHE A 60 14.66 12.19 -2.62
CA PHE A 60 13.68 11.09 -2.60
C PHE A 60 13.21 10.66 -4.00
N ALA A 61 12.91 11.62 -4.88
CA ALA A 61 12.42 11.39 -6.24
C ALA A 61 13.40 10.62 -7.13
N ARG A 62 14.72 10.86 -6.98
CA ARG A 62 15.74 10.21 -7.81
C ARG A 62 15.82 8.71 -7.54
N ARG A 63 15.47 8.26 -6.32
CA ARG A 63 15.58 6.86 -5.91
C ARG A 63 14.25 6.11 -5.98
N SER A 64 13.12 6.76 -5.71
CA SER A 64 11.79 6.12 -5.77
C SER A 64 11.32 5.87 -7.21
N TRP A 65 11.61 6.79 -8.13
CA TRP A 65 11.09 6.75 -9.50
C TRP A 65 11.51 5.51 -10.32
N PRO A 66 12.78 5.05 -10.30
CA PRO A 66 13.17 3.81 -10.98
C PRO A 66 12.55 2.55 -10.38
N MET A 67 12.31 2.53 -9.06
CA MET A 67 11.67 1.39 -8.38
C MET A 67 10.19 1.29 -8.77
N SER A 68 9.46 2.41 -8.78
CA SER A 68 8.06 2.46 -9.22
C SER A 68 7.89 1.92 -10.64
N ARG A 69 8.78 2.29 -11.58
CA ARG A 69 8.76 1.80 -12.97
C ARG A 69 9.02 0.31 -13.12
N ARG A 70 9.84 -0.29 -12.25
CA ARG A 70 10.16 -1.73 -12.31
C ARG A 70 8.98 -2.58 -11.83
N ILE A 71 8.25 -2.10 -10.84
CA ILE A 71 7.09 -2.77 -10.25
C ILE A 71 5.90 -2.75 -11.23
N THR A 72 5.61 -1.60 -11.84
CA THR A 72 4.46 -1.48 -12.75
C THR A 72 4.66 -2.16 -14.11
N ARG A 73 5.90 -2.19 -14.64
CA ARG A 73 6.18 -2.76 -15.97
C ARG A 73 6.28 -4.29 -16.02
N THR A 74 6.62 -4.94 -14.91
CA THR A 74 6.91 -6.39 -14.91
C THR A 74 5.75 -7.26 -14.46
N GLY A 75 4.64 -6.66 -13.98
CA GLY A 75 3.46 -7.40 -13.51
C GLY A 75 3.75 -8.36 -12.35
N ARG A 76 4.92 -8.26 -11.67
CA ARG A 76 5.28 -9.16 -10.58
C ARG A 76 4.50 -8.75 -9.32
N PRO A 77 3.59 -9.60 -8.81
CA PRO A 77 2.90 -9.30 -7.58
C PRO A 77 3.91 -9.23 -6.44
N PHE A 78 3.65 -8.34 -5.47
CA PHE A 78 4.41 -8.29 -4.24
C PHE A 78 4.29 -9.67 -3.56
N GLY A 79 5.38 -10.42 -3.40
CA GLY A 79 5.34 -11.75 -2.76
C GLY A 79 4.93 -11.64 -1.29
N GLY A 80 3.71 -12.05 -0.94
CA GLY A 80 3.04 -11.90 0.37
C GLY A 80 3.84 -12.40 1.58
N PRO A 81 3.81 -11.72 2.75
CA PRO A 81 4.06 -12.41 4.00
C PRO A 81 3.00 -13.51 4.19
N ARG A 82 3.36 -14.62 4.86
CA ARG A 82 2.43 -15.71 5.17
C ARG A 82 1.26 -15.15 5.99
N PRO A 83 0.00 -15.58 5.73
CA PRO A 83 -1.13 -15.17 6.54
C PRO A 83 -0.89 -15.53 8.01
N PRO A 84 -1.36 -14.71 8.97
CA PRO A 84 -1.26 -15.06 10.37
C PRO A 84 -1.97 -16.40 10.61
N THR A 85 -1.24 -17.39 11.13
CA THR A 85 -1.85 -18.64 11.59
C THR A 85 -2.84 -18.29 12.69
N ARG A 86 -4.11 -18.67 12.50
CA ARG A 86 -5.15 -18.56 13.51
C ARG A 86 -4.64 -19.23 14.79
N SER A 87 -4.31 -18.44 15.81
CA SER A 87 -4.10 -18.97 17.15
C SER A 87 -5.42 -19.64 17.56
N SER A 88 -5.37 -20.95 17.74
CA SER A 88 -6.47 -21.72 18.31
C SER A 88 -6.79 -21.17 19.69
N THR A 89 -7.93 -20.52 19.85
CA THR A 89 -8.49 -20.27 21.18
C THR A 89 -8.93 -21.63 21.74
N ARG A 90 -8.34 -22.02 22.86
CA ARG A 90 -8.84 -23.10 23.72
C ARG A 90 -9.85 -22.51 24.70
#